data_AF-A0A9N8VQ12-F1
#
_entry.id   AF-A0A9N8VQ12-F1
#
_cell.length_a   1.000
_cell.length_b   1.000
_cell.length_c   1.000
_cell.angle_alpha   90.00
_cell.angle_beta   90.00
_cell.angle_gamma   90.00
#
_symmetry.space_group_name_H-M   'P 1'
#
loop_
_entity.id
_entity.type
_entity.pdbx_description
1 polymer ?
#
loop_
_entity_poly.entity_id
_entity_poly.type
_entity_poly.pdbx_seq_one_letter_code
_entity_poly.pdbx_strand_id
1 'polypeptide(L)'
;MTITFPMLREKSDMPQELTTRDASIKNDVDQNIKCSAYFIEPLQWIIDAHQGELDGKILCPKCNSKLGNYNWAGMQCSCGAWITPSFSIHRERVDEVITRSITPPT
;
A
#
# COMPACT_ATOMS: atom_id res chain seq x y z
N MET A 1 26.67 14.22 -43.68
CA MET A 1 25.19 14.11 -43.59
C MET A 1 24.87 14.04 -42.12
N THR A 2 24.50 15.18 -41.53
CA THR A 2 24.48 15.36 -40.07
C THR A 2 23.03 15.48 -39.65
N ILE A 3 22.57 14.61 -38.75
CA ILE A 3 21.22 14.64 -38.20
C ILE A 3 21.33 15.34 -36.84
N THR A 4 20.81 16.55 -36.74
CA THR A 4 20.71 17.29 -35.48
C THR A 4 19.43 16.87 -34.77
N PHE A 5 19.56 16.18 -33.64
CA PHE A 5 18.44 15.99 -32.71
C PHE A 5 18.32 17.22 -31.80
N PRO A 6 17.11 17.76 -31.56
CA PRO A 6 16.91 18.83 -30.61
C PRO A 6 17.01 18.27 -29.18
N MET A 7 18.16 18.49 -28.54
CA MET A 7 18.36 18.40 -27.10
C MET A 7 17.51 19.48 -26.42
N LEU A 8 16.36 19.09 -25.85
CA LEU A 8 15.57 19.96 -24.99
C LEU A 8 15.92 19.68 -23.53
N ARG A 9 16.75 20.60 -22.99
CA ARG A 9 16.68 21.16 -21.64
C ARG A 9 17.12 20.27 -20.47
N GLU A 10 18.43 20.07 -20.35
CA GLU A 10 19.07 19.92 -19.04
C GLU A 10 19.06 21.28 -18.32
N LYS A 11 18.19 21.41 -17.31
CA LYS A 11 18.25 22.53 -16.36
C LYS A 11 19.38 22.24 -15.37
N SER A 12 20.55 22.79 -15.66
CA SER A 12 21.55 23.14 -14.67
C SER A 12 20.98 24.25 -13.78
N ASP A 13 20.63 23.93 -12.54
CA ASP A 13 20.97 24.78 -11.40
C ASP A 13 20.75 24.00 -10.10
N MET A 14 21.86 23.49 -9.57
CA MET A 14 21.97 22.97 -8.22
C MET A 14 22.67 24.05 -7.39
N PRO A 15 21.97 24.76 -6.49
CA PRO A 15 22.61 25.45 -5.40
C PRO A 15 22.64 24.55 -4.17
N GLN A 16 23.84 24.41 -3.61
CA GLN A 16 24.10 23.75 -2.34
C GLN A 16 23.67 24.64 -1.16
N GLU A 17 22.98 24.00 -0.22
CA GLU A 17 23.01 24.20 1.23
C GLU A 17 22.84 25.62 1.81
N LEU A 18 21.73 25.83 2.54
CA LEU A 18 21.77 26.64 3.75
C LEU A 18 20.93 26.00 4.85
N THR A 19 21.66 25.45 5.82
CA THR A 19 21.15 25.06 7.13
C THR A 19 20.48 26.27 7.80
N THR A 20 19.32 26.08 8.42
CA THR A 20 18.94 26.61 9.75
C THR A 20 17.44 26.41 9.97
N ARG A 21 17.13 25.62 11.00
CA ARG A 21 15.96 25.73 11.91
C ARG A 21 14.68 26.32 11.32
N ASP A 22 13.71 25.45 11.06
CA ASP A 22 12.46 25.45 11.83
C ASP A 22 11.77 24.10 11.68
N ALA A 23 11.82 23.33 12.77
CA ALA A 23 11.01 22.15 12.94
C ALA A 23 9.54 22.57 12.99
N SER A 24 8.80 22.42 11.90
CA SER A 24 7.37 22.05 11.86
C SER A 24 6.76 22.26 10.46
N ILE A 25 7.18 21.48 9.47
CA ILE A 25 6.24 20.98 8.45
C ILE A 25 6.23 19.47 8.62
N LYS A 26 5.71 19.00 9.77
CA LYS A 26 5.05 17.70 9.76
C LYS A 26 3.82 17.95 8.89
N ASN A 27 3.90 17.56 7.62
CA ASN A 27 2.70 17.50 6.80
C ASN A 27 1.77 16.53 7.52
N ASP A 28 0.82 17.09 8.27
CA ASP A 28 -0.44 16.50 8.71
C ASP A 28 -1.27 16.08 7.48
N VAL A 29 -0.67 15.27 6.60
CA VAL A 29 -1.35 14.38 5.65
C VAL A 29 -1.41 12.98 6.28
N ASP A 30 -1.44 12.93 7.61
CA ASP A 30 -1.76 11.75 8.41
C ASP A 30 -3.02 12.02 9.24
N GLN A 31 -4.00 12.67 8.62
CA GLN A 31 -5.35 12.77 9.15
C GLN A 31 -6.33 12.38 8.04
N ASN A 32 -6.66 11.08 8.05
CA ASN A 32 -7.94 10.54 7.57
C ASN A 32 -8.12 10.25 6.06
N ILE A 33 -7.07 9.96 5.29
CA ILE A 33 -7.26 9.16 4.05
C ILE A 33 -7.15 7.68 4.42
N LYS A 34 -8.23 7.12 4.96
CA LYS A 34 -8.32 5.67 5.12
C LYS A 34 -8.43 5.04 3.73
N CYS A 35 -7.37 4.34 3.28
CA CYS A 35 -7.43 3.48 2.09
C CYS A 35 -8.70 2.58 2.19
N SER A 36 -9.42 2.36 1.08
CA SER A 36 -10.65 1.54 1.10
C SER A 36 -10.41 0.05 1.34
N ALA A 37 -9.13 -0.36 1.40
CA ALA A 37 -8.69 -1.72 1.65
C ALA A 37 -7.51 -1.74 2.62
N TYR A 38 -7.41 -2.82 3.40
CA TYR A 38 -6.21 -3.17 4.16
C TYR A 38 -5.26 -3.92 3.26
N PHE A 39 -3.99 -3.53 3.29
CA PHE A 39 -2.91 -4.30 2.69
C PHE A 39 -2.25 -5.13 3.77
N ILE A 40 -2.19 -6.43 3.56
CA ILE A 40 -1.63 -7.39 4.51
C ILE A 40 -0.46 -8.13 3.88
N GLU A 41 0.33 -8.80 4.73
CA GLU A 41 1.31 -9.75 4.23
C GLU A 41 0.63 -11.00 3.65
N PRO A 42 1.31 -11.71 2.73
CA PRO A 42 0.81 -12.96 2.17
C PRO A 42 0.58 -14.01 3.29
N LEU A 43 -0.67 -14.37 3.56
CA LEU A 43 -1.01 -15.40 4.54
C LEU A 43 -1.03 -16.79 3.88
N GLN A 44 -0.54 -17.81 4.59
CA GLN A 44 -0.45 -19.19 4.06
C GLN A 44 -1.78 -19.69 3.49
N TRP A 45 -2.89 -19.48 4.19
CA TRP A 45 -4.21 -19.92 3.71
C TRP A 45 -4.66 -19.25 2.41
N ILE A 46 -4.16 -18.04 2.09
CA ILE A 46 -4.40 -17.38 0.80
C ILE A 46 -3.49 -18.01 -0.26
N ILE A 47 -2.22 -18.24 0.07
CA ILE A 47 -1.25 -18.83 -0.85
C ILE A 47 -1.67 -20.24 -1.26
N ASP A 48 -2.05 -21.07 -0.28
CA ASP A 48 -2.47 -22.46 -0.49
C ASP A 48 -3.76 -22.57 -1.32
N ALA A 49 -4.67 -21.60 -1.18
CA ALA A 49 -5.91 -21.55 -1.95
C ALA A 49 -5.69 -21.20 -3.43
N HIS A 50 -4.53 -20.64 -3.79
CA HIS A 50 -4.24 -20.05 -5.10
C HIS A 50 -2.95 -20.58 -5.73
N GLN A 51 -2.61 -21.84 -5.45
CA GLN A 51 -1.37 -22.47 -5.91
C GLN A 51 -1.19 -22.35 -7.43
N GLY A 52 -0.28 -21.46 -7.86
CA GLY A 52 0.08 -21.25 -9.27
C GLY A 52 -0.51 -20.01 -9.93
N GLU A 53 -1.35 -19.21 -9.25
CA GLU A 53 -1.91 -17.97 -9.80
C GLU A 53 -1.15 -16.72 -9.31
N LEU A 54 -0.82 -15.80 -10.23
CA LEU A 54 -0.11 -14.54 -9.92
C LEU A 54 -1.03 -13.41 -9.47
N ASP A 55 -2.33 -13.53 -9.72
CA ASP A 55 -3.35 -12.58 -9.30
C ASP A 55 -4.69 -13.30 -9.17
N GLY A 56 -5.58 -12.75 -8.35
CA GLY A 56 -6.87 -13.36 -8.10
C GLY A 56 -7.66 -12.74 -6.96
N LYS A 57 -8.67 -13.47 -6.48
CA LYS A 57 -9.62 -13.01 -5.46
C LYS A 57 -9.41 -13.75 -4.15
N ILE A 58 -9.38 -13.01 -3.04
CA ILE A 58 -9.32 -13.59 -1.70
C ILE A 58 -10.73 -13.93 -1.26
N LEU A 59 -11.00 -15.22 -1.04
CA LEU A 59 -12.29 -15.72 -0.55
C LEU A 59 -12.19 -16.11 0.91
N CYS A 60 -13.26 -15.88 1.68
CA CYS A 60 -13.30 -16.37 3.06
C CYS A 60 -13.34 -17.91 3.07
N PRO A 61 -12.47 -18.59 3.84
CA PRO A 61 -12.44 -20.05 3.88
C PRO A 61 -13.71 -20.67 4.50
N LYS A 62 -14.51 -19.90 5.25
CA LYS A 62 -15.74 -20.39 5.90
C LYS A 62 -17.00 -20.21 5.05
N CYS A 63 -17.17 -19.05 4.43
CA CYS A 63 -18.40 -18.69 3.74
C CYS A 63 -18.23 -18.44 2.23
N ASN A 64 -17.02 -18.64 1.70
CA ASN A 64 -16.66 -18.43 0.29
C ASN A 64 -17.00 -17.02 -0.27
N SER A 65 -17.26 -16.05 0.62
CA SER A 65 -17.55 -14.68 0.24
C SER A 65 -16.26 -13.95 -0.15
N LYS A 66 -16.34 -13.09 -1.15
CA LYS A 66 -15.22 -12.26 -1.58
C LYS A 66 -14.85 -11.26 -0.48
N LEU A 67 -13.63 -11.40 0.06
CA LEU A 67 -13.04 -10.48 1.03
C LEU A 67 -12.18 -9.41 0.33
N GLY A 68 -11.51 -9.79 -0.75
CA GLY A 68 -10.45 -8.97 -1.33
C GLY A 68 -9.88 -9.49 -2.64
N ASN A 69 -8.72 -8.97 -3.03
CA ASN A 69 -7.96 -9.39 -4.21
C ASN A 69 -6.47 -9.42 -3.88
N TYR A 70 -5.74 -10.30 -4.55
CA TYR A 70 -4.27 -10.35 -4.49
C TYR A 70 -3.67 -10.17 -5.89
N ASN A 71 -2.47 -9.61 -5.95
CA ASN A 71 -1.65 -9.47 -7.15
C ASN A 71 -0.16 -9.46 -6.75
N TRP A 72 0.59 -10.44 -7.21
CA TRP A 72 2.01 -10.59 -6.92
C TRP A 72 2.89 -9.52 -7.59
N ALA A 73 2.49 -8.98 -8.74
CA ALA A 73 3.17 -7.84 -9.37
C ALA A 73 2.93 -6.52 -8.61
N GLY A 74 1.85 -6.47 -7.82
CA GLY A 74 1.45 -5.30 -7.05
C GLY A 74 0.26 -4.54 -7.63
N MET A 75 -0.20 -3.54 -6.89
CA MET A 75 -1.33 -2.69 -7.26
C MET A 75 -1.19 -1.32 -6.57
N GLN A 76 -1.77 -0.29 -7.19
CA GLN A 76 -1.86 1.05 -6.61
C GLN A 76 -3.00 1.14 -5.57
N CYS A 77 -2.73 1.57 -4.33
CA CYS A 77 -3.81 1.94 -3.37
C CYS A 77 -4.52 3.22 -3.86
N SER A 78 -5.76 3.40 -3.42
CA SER A 78 -6.50 4.67 -3.53
C SER A 78 -5.76 5.90 -2.97
N CYS A 79 -4.77 5.74 -2.09
CA CYS A 79 -3.92 6.84 -1.65
C CYS A 79 -2.80 7.21 -2.66
N GLY A 80 -2.67 6.47 -3.76
CA GLY A 80 -1.66 6.66 -4.79
C GLY A 80 -0.38 5.85 -4.59
N ALA A 81 -0.19 5.22 -3.41
CA ALA A 81 0.97 4.38 -3.13
C ALA A 81 0.94 3.08 -3.93
N TRP A 82 2.10 2.65 -4.44
CA TRP A 82 2.27 1.34 -5.09
C TRP A 82 2.65 0.29 -4.06
N ILE A 83 1.88 -0.81 -3.99
CA ILE A 83 2.08 -1.88 -3.01
C ILE A 83 2.43 -3.19 -3.74
N THR A 84 3.61 -3.74 -3.47
CA THR A 84 4.08 -5.04 -4.01
C THR A 84 4.70 -5.88 -2.89
N PRO A 85 4.30 -7.15 -2.72
CA PRO A 85 3.14 -7.78 -3.37
C PRO A 85 1.83 -7.19 -2.81
N SER A 86 0.77 -7.18 -3.62
CA SER A 86 -0.51 -6.59 -3.22
C SER A 86 -1.46 -7.67 -2.70
N PHE A 87 -1.76 -7.66 -1.41
CA PHE A 87 -2.82 -8.47 -0.81
C PHE A 87 -3.80 -7.54 -0.13
N SER A 88 -4.91 -7.25 -0.80
CA SER A 88 -5.87 -6.22 -0.39
C SER A 88 -7.17 -6.85 0.11
N ILE A 89 -7.63 -6.44 1.29
CA ILE A 89 -8.93 -6.84 1.87
C ILE A 89 -9.82 -5.60 2.00
N HIS A 90 -11.03 -5.64 1.46
CA HIS A 90 -11.96 -4.51 1.52
C HIS A 90 -12.43 -4.25 2.95
N ARG A 91 -12.32 -3.00 3.41
CA ARG A 91 -12.71 -2.61 4.77
C ARG A 91 -14.20 -2.82 5.04
N GLU A 92 -15.03 -2.72 4.01
CA GLU A 92 -16.48 -2.95 4.09
C GLU A 92 -16.87 -4.42 4.29
N ARG A 93 -15.92 -5.35 4.09
CA ARG A 93 -16.16 -6.80 4.21
C ARG A 93 -15.64 -7.39 5.51
N VAL A 94 -14.90 -6.62 6.32
CA VAL A 94 -14.23 -7.11 7.53
C VAL A 94 -14.29 -6.09 8.66
N ASP A 95 -14.56 -6.57 9.87
CA ASP A 95 -14.56 -5.75 11.07
C ASP A 95 -13.20 -5.82 11.80
N GLU A 96 -12.75 -4.68 12.33
CA GLU A 96 -11.56 -4.62 13.17
C GLU A 96 -11.93 -5.01 14.61
N VAL A 97 -11.41 -6.15 15.11
CA VAL A 97 -11.60 -6.56 16.50
C VAL A 97 -10.35 -6.22 17.30
N ILE A 98 -10.45 -5.22 18.18
CA ILE A 98 -9.37 -4.87 19.11
C ILE A 98 -9.48 -5.79 20.32
N THR A 99 -8.72 -6.87 20.33
CA THR A 99 -8.60 -7.73 21.53
C THR A 99 -7.79 -6.98 22.58
N ARG A 100 -8.49 -6.29 23.49
CA ARG A 100 -7.85 -5.76 24.71
C ARG A 100 -7.50 -6.97 25.57
N SER A 101 -6.20 -7.21 25.80
CA SER A 101 -5.76 -8.11 26.86
C SER A 101 -6.17 -7.50 28.19
N ILE A 102 -7.36 -7.86 28.68
CA ILE A 102 -7.76 -7.59 30.06
C ILE A 102 -6.85 -8.46 30.91
N THR A 103 -5.69 -7.94 31.31
CA THR A 103 -4.94 -8.53 32.41
C THR A 103 -5.78 -8.33 33.67
N PRO A 104 -6.10 -9.38 34.43
CA PRO A 104 -6.84 -9.23 35.68
C PRO A 104 -6.07 -8.30 36.64
N PRO A 105 -6.73 -7.33 37.31
CA PRO A 105 -6.10 -6.61 38.41
C PRO A 105 -5.77 -7.61 39.53
N THR A 106 -4.54 -7.55 40.02
CA THR A 106 -4.02 -8.34 41.15
C THR A 106 -4.55 -7.83 42.48
#